data_AF-A0A800AWP4-F1
#
_entry.id   AF-A0A800AWP4-F1
#
_cell.length_a   1.000
_cell.length_b   1.000
_cell.length_c   1.000
_cell.angle_alpha   90.00
_cell.angle_beta   90.00
_cell.angle_gamma   90.00
#
_symmetry.space_group_name_H-M   'P 1'
#
loop_
_entity.id
_entity.type
_entity.pdbx_description
1 polymer ?
#
loop_
_entity_poly.entity_id
_entity_poly.type
_entity_poly.pdbx_seq_one_letter_code
_entity_poly.pdbx_strand_id
1 'polypeptide(L)'
;MKFLSLQIIFLLFITSSFSQFSTKTEYEYLKLINFQQNKKLIQSSIPNVDIVANNIILEKQSKLNSLFYSELSNSYYISKNYNTSLYYQIIQRVMFFNDSISNKTRFYDSGFKANLSKKEIDFFWNSTSKNKLPKLKNDKILYSLKLTTKLYAKENTSKIYNLGLILRKQNYIIPQWYKDWEYITTIGIKEKHKEKLLNYDSKTELFKRLNSDNRIYIYSKAINYYTKKHAFKQAENLKVKYKKEKLSIWKKSDLFIKSIVTFYHKII
;
A
#
# COMPACT_ATOMS: atom_id res chain seq x y z
N MET A 1 -6.54 16.84 -48.78
CA MET A 1 -7.25 16.28 -47.60
C MET A 1 -6.46 15.24 -46.78
N LYS A 2 -5.47 14.51 -47.34
CA LYS A 2 -4.71 13.49 -46.59
C LYS A 2 -3.66 14.04 -45.59
N PHE A 3 -3.20 15.29 -45.75
CA PHE A 3 -2.22 15.93 -44.86
C PHE A 3 -2.84 16.47 -43.56
N LEU A 4 -4.08 16.96 -43.63
CA LEU A 4 -4.78 17.52 -42.47
C LEU A 4 -5.15 16.43 -41.45
N SER A 5 -5.56 15.25 -41.94
CA SER A 5 -5.86 14.10 -41.09
C SER A 5 -4.61 13.53 -40.42
N LEU A 6 -3.46 13.54 -41.10
CA LEU A 6 -2.19 13.10 -40.51
C LEU A 6 -1.71 14.05 -39.41
N GLN A 7 -1.89 15.36 -39.58
CA GLN A 7 -1.54 16.36 -38.56
C GLN A 7 -2.46 16.27 -37.32
N ILE A 8 -3.75 15.96 -37.49
CA ILE A 8 -4.69 15.75 -36.38
C ILE A 8 -4.34 14.46 -35.62
N ILE A 9 -3.97 13.39 -36.32
CA ILE A 9 -3.50 12.15 -35.70
C ILE A 9 -2.16 12.40 -34.98
N PHE A 10 -1.24 13.17 -35.57
CA PHE A 10 0.03 13.53 -34.94
C PHE A 10 -0.16 14.41 -33.70
N LEU A 11 -1.12 15.35 -33.72
CA LEU A 11 -1.53 16.15 -32.55
C LEU A 11 -2.15 15.27 -31.44
N LEU A 12 -2.98 14.29 -31.79
CA LEU A 12 -3.52 13.31 -30.85
C LEU A 12 -2.43 12.39 -30.27
N PHE A 13 -1.40 12.04 -31.06
CA PHE A 13 -0.24 11.27 -30.59
C PHE A 13 0.73 12.11 -29.74
N ILE A 14 0.86 13.41 -29.99
CA ILE A 14 1.61 14.33 -29.12
C ILE A 14 0.91 14.48 -27.76
N THR A 15 -0.43 14.44 -27.70
CA THR A 15 -1.15 14.46 -26.41
C THR A 15 -1.09 13.15 -25.61
N SER A 16 -0.69 12.03 -26.22
CA SER A 16 -0.48 10.76 -25.52
C SER A 16 0.95 10.61 -24.97
N SER A 17 1.79 11.62 -25.15
CA SER A 17 3.17 11.66 -24.67
C SER A 17 3.41 12.91 -23.82
N PHE A 18 3.22 12.80 -22.50
CA PHE A 18 3.71 13.74 -21.49
C PHE A 18 3.29 15.22 -21.63
N SER A 19 2.04 15.51 -21.27
CA SER A 19 1.73 16.76 -20.57
C SER A 19 1.36 16.38 -19.13
N GLN A 20 2.28 16.59 -18.19
CA GLN A 20 1.90 16.68 -16.79
C GLN A 20 0.99 17.91 -16.66
N PHE A 21 -0.33 17.70 -16.72
CA PHE A 21 -1.27 18.75 -16.40
C PHE A 21 -0.98 19.23 -14.97
N SER A 22 -1.12 20.54 -14.74
CA SER A 22 -0.91 21.10 -13.40
C SER A 22 -1.81 20.41 -12.38
N THR A 23 -1.39 20.31 -11.12
CA THR A 23 -2.22 19.80 -10.01
C THR A 23 -3.61 20.44 -9.97
N LYS A 24 -3.71 21.72 -10.38
CA LYS A 24 -4.99 22.45 -10.46
C LYS A 24 -5.91 21.86 -11.52
N THR A 25 -5.39 21.62 -12.71
CA THR A 25 -6.15 21.04 -13.83
C THR A 25 -6.66 19.64 -13.47
N GLU A 26 -5.81 18.81 -12.88
CA GLU A 26 -6.16 17.46 -12.45
C GLU A 26 -7.21 17.47 -11.34
N TYR A 27 -7.11 18.40 -10.39
CA TYR A 27 -8.13 18.60 -9.37
C TYR A 27 -9.49 18.99 -9.95
N GLU A 28 -9.55 19.99 -10.84
CA GLU A 28 -10.81 20.42 -11.46
C GLU A 28 -11.43 19.30 -12.30
N TYR A 29 -10.59 18.53 -13.01
CA TYR A 29 -11.04 17.35 -13.74
C TYR A 29 -11.65 16.29 -12.81
N LEU A 30 -10.96 15.94 -11.71
CA LEU A 30 -11.48 15.01 -10.71
C LEU A 30 -12.82 15.47 -10.12
N LYS A 31 -12.92 16.75 -9.79
CA LYS A 31 -14.15 17.35 -9.27
C LYS A 31 -15.30 17.20 -10.26
N LEU A 32 -15.07 17.47 -11.54
CA LEU A 32 -16.07 17.34 -12.59
C LEU A 32 -16.54 15.89 -12.76
N ILE A 33 -15.61 14.93 -12.88
CA ILE A 33 -15.99 13.52 -13.09
C ILE A 33 -16.68 12.93 -11.85
N ASN A 34 -16.30 13.37 -10.65
CA ASN A 34 -16.94 12.96 -9.40
C ASN A 34 -18.36 13.51 -9.30
N PHE A 35 -18.56 14.77 -9.71
CA PHE A 35 -19.88 15.38 -9.78
C PHE A 35 -20.82 14.61 -10.71
N GLN A 36 -20.31 14.17 -11.86
CA GLN A 36 -21.05 13.35 -12.82
C GLN A 36 -21.29 11.90 -12.35
N GLN A 37 -20.59 11.44 -11.31
CA GLN A 37 -20.62 10.07 -10.78
C GLN A 37 -20.36 8.98 -11.85
N ASN A 38 -19.67 9.31 -12.94
CA ASN A 38 -19.43 8.38 -14.04
C ASN A 38 -18.28 7.42 -13.71
N LYS A 39 -18.64 6.24 -13.20
CA LYS A 39 -17.67 5.21 -12.76
C LYS A 39 -16.69 4.77 -13.84
N LYS A 40 -17.11 4.70 -15.12
CA LYS A 40 -16.23 4.29 -16.22
C LYS A 40 -15.14 5.33 -16.46
N LEU A 41 -15.53 6.61 -16.52
CA LEU A 41 -14.57 7.71 -16.68
C LEU A 41 -13.61 7.78 -15.50
N ILE A 42 -14.12 7.67 -14.26
CA ILE A 42 -13.29 7.63 -13.05
C ILE A 42 -12.26 6.48 -13.11
N GLN A 43 -12.67 5.28 -13.52
CA GLN A 43 -11.76 4.15 -13.63
C GLN A 43 -10.68 4.37 -14.69
N SER A 44 -11.02 5.01 -15.81
CA SER A 44 -10.05 5.32 -16.86
C SER A 44 -9.04 6.40 -16.46
N SER A 45 -9.41 7.33 -15.56
CA SER A 45 -8.55 8.44 -15.13
C SER A 45 -7.62 8.08 -13.96
N ILE A 46 -8.03 7.14 -13.10
CA ILE A 46 -7.30 6.75 -11.88
C ILE A 46 -5.78 6.53 -12.10
N PRO A 47 -5.31 5.81 -13.14
CA PRO A 47 -3.88 5.55 -13.31
C PRO A 47 -3.04 6.83 -13.42
N ASN A 48 -3.51 7.81 -14.17
CA ASN A 48 -2.81 9.10 -14.35
C ASN A 48 -2.84 9.92 -13.06
N VAL A 49 -4.01 9.94 -12.41
CA VAL A 49 -4.19 10.70 -11.17
C VAL A 49 -3.35 10.13 -10.02
N ASP A 50 -3.19 8.81 -9.94
CA ASP A 50 -2.29 8.15 -8.98
C ASP A 50 -0.83 8.58 -9.20
N ILE A 51 -0.40 8.82 -10.45
CA ILE A 51 0.96 9.34 -10.75
C ILE A 51 1.11 10.75 -10.20
N VAL A 52 0.13 11.61 -10.46
CA VAL A 52 0.12 13.00 -9.98
C VAL A 52 0.13 13.03 -8.43
N ALA A 53 -0.66 12.18 -7.78
CA ALA A 53 -0.64 12.04 -6.32
C ALA A 53 0.76 11.71 -5.76
N ASN A 54 1.52 10.82 -6.43
CA ASN A 54 2.87 10.48 -5.98
C ASN A 54 3.87 11.65 -6.09
N ASN A 55 3.60 12.63 -6.96
CA ASN A 55 4.41 13.84 -7.08
C ASN A 55 4.00 14.88 -6.05
N ILE A 56 2.69 15.09 -5.85
CA ILE A 56 2.14 16.07 -4.91
C ILE A 56 2.61 15.82 -3.47
N ILE A 57 2.77 14.57 -3.07
CA ILE A 57 3.24 14.24 -1.71
C ILE A 57 4.65 14.82 -1.41
N LEU A 58 5.43 15.11 -2.46
CA LEU A 58 6.74 15.73 -2.41
C LEU A 58 6.72 17.26 -2.50
N GLU A 59 5.55 17.88 -2.70
CA GLU A 59 5.39 19.33 -2.78
C GLU A 59 5.16 19.99 -1.41
N LYS A 60 5.21 21.33 -1.36
CA LYS A 60 4.87 22.09 -0.14
C LYS A 60 3.39 21.88 0.23
N GLN A 61 3.06 22.11 1.50
CA GLN A 61 1.67 22.09 1.93
C GLN A 61 0.89 23.16 1.16
N SER A 62 -0.24 22.75 0.58
CA SER A 62 -1.15 23.66 -0.09
C SER A 62 -2.58 23.16 0.03
N LYS A 63 -3.53 24.09 0.09
CA LYS A 63 -4.96 23.80 0.06
C LYS A 63 -5.39 23.08 -1.21
N LEU A 64 -4.79 23.41 -2.34
CA LEU A 64 -5.04 22.71 -3.60
C LEU A 64 -4.66 21.23 -3.51
N ASN A 65 -3.50 20.92 -2.93
CA ASN A 65 -3.02 19.55 -2.79
C ASN A 65 -3.94 18.74 -1.86
N SER A 66 -4.38 19.35 -0.75
CA SER A 66 -5.39 18.75 0.11
C SER A 66 -6.72 18.46 -0.61
N LEU A 67 -7.22 19.43 -1.38
CA LEU A 67 -8.45 19.30 -2.16
C LEU A 67 -8.34 18.20 -3.21
N PHE A 68 -7.21 18.14 -3.91
CA PHE A 68 -6.90 17.09 -4.87
C PHE A 68 -7.02 15.69 -4.24
N TYR A 69 -6.39 15.46 -3.07
CA TYR A 69 -6.48 14.17 -2.39
C TYR A 69 -7.90 13.85 -1.88
N SER A 70 -8.67 14.86 -1.49
CA SER A 70 -10.09 14.70 -1.13
C SER A 70 -10.90 14.19 -2.32
N GLU A 71 -10.73 14.80 -3.49
CA GLU A 71 -11.44 14.39 -4.70
C GLU A 71 -10.97 13.04 -5.22
N LEU A 72 -9.66 12.76 -5.16
CA LEU A 72 -9.14 11.44 -5.49
C LEU A 72 -9.75 10.35 -4.59
N SER A 73 -9.84 10.61 -3.28
CA SER A 73 -10.50 9.69 -2.36
C SER A 73 -11.99 9.49 -2.70
N ASN A 74 -12.68 10.55 -3.11
CA ASN A 74 -14.08 10.51 -3.53
C ASN A 74 -14.26 9.69 -4.81
N SER A 75 -13.34 9.81 -5.77
CA SER A 75 -13.34 8.97 -6.98
C SER A 75 -13.29 7.49 -6.63
N TYR A 76 -12.37 7.07 -5.76
CA TYR A 76 -12.29 5.68 -5.30
C TYR A 76 -13.53 5.23 -4.52
N TYR A 77 -14.14 6.13 -3.74
CA TYR A 77 -15.39 5.86 -3.05
C TYR A 77 -16.54 5.58 -4.02
N ILE A 78 -16.72 6.43 -5.05
CA ILE A 78 -17.74 6.26 -6.10
C ILE A 78 -17.50 4.94 -6.87
N SER A 79 -16.24 4.59 -7.13
CA SER A 79 -15.84 3.32 -7.75
C SER A 79 -15.92 2.11 -6.80
N LYS A 80 -16.43 2.27 -5.57
CA LYS A 80 -16.58 1.23 -4.54
C LYS A 80 -15.27 0.59 -4.07
N ASN A 81 -14.14 1.27 -4.24
CA ASN A 81 -12.84 0.85 -3.72
C ASN A 81 -12.55 1.59 -2.40
N TYR A 82 -13.22 1.13 -1.34
CA TYR A 82 -13.27 1.84 -0.07
C TYR A 82 -11.94 1.82 0.70
N ASN A 83 -11.13 0.76 0.59
CA ASN A 83 -9.80 0.75 1.21
C ASN A 83 -8.86 1.77 0.56
N THR A 84 -8.91 1.93 -0.78
CA THR A 84 -8.10 2.95 -1.46
C THR A 84 -8.63 4.35 -1.19
N SER A 85 -9.96 4.51 -1.10
CA SER A 85 -10.56 5.76 -0.64
C SER A 85 -10.01 6.16 0.74
N LEU A 86 -10.05 5.25 1.72
CA LEU A 86 -9.51 5.49 3.06
C LEU A 86 -8.01 5.77 3.04
N TYR A 87 -7.24 5.03 2.25
CA TYR A 87 -5.80 5.26 2.08
C TYR A 87 -5.54 6.74 1.74
N TYR A 88 -6.23 7.28 0.74
CA TYR A 88 -6.03 8.68 0.35
C TYR A 88 -6.54 9.70 1.37
N GLN A 89 -7.59 9.40 2.13
CA GLN A 89 -8.02 10.27 3.24
C GLN A 89 -6.98 10.29 4.36
N ILE A 90 -6.34 9.14 4.67
CA ILE A 90 -5.23 9.09 5.63
C ILE A 90 -4.06 9.94 5.13
N ILE A 91 -3.66 9.78 3.87
CA ILE A 91 -2.58 10.60 3.28
C ILE A 91 -2.91 12.09 3.35
N GLN A 92 -4.13 12.48 2.95
CA GLN A 92 -4.58 13.87 3.01
C GLN A 92 -4.45 14.45 4.42
N ARG A 93 -4.98 13.74 5.41
CA ARG A 93 -5.01 14.20 6.82
C ARG A 93 -3.62 14.27 7.43
N VAL A 94 -2.72 13.35 7.08
CA VAL A 94 -1.34 13.35 7.61
C VAL A 94 -0.48 14.41 6.92
N MET A 95 -0.51 14.48 5.60
CA MET A 95 0.39 15.32 4.80
C MET A 95 -0.07 16.78 4.73
N PHE A 96 -1.38 17.02 4.65
CA PHE A 96 -1.98 18.34 4.40
C PHE A 96 -2.97 18.75 5.51
N PHE A 97 -2.67 18.41 6.76
CA PHE A 97 -3.57 18.62 7.89
C PHE A 97 -4.19 20.04 8.00
N ASN A 98 -3.36 21.08 7.89
CA ASN A 98 -3.81 22.48 8.06
C ASN A 98 -4.82 22.91 7.00
N ASP A 99 -4.75 22.30 5.81
CA ASP A 99 -5.65 22.58 4.70
C ASP A 99 -6.62 21.42 4.45
N SER A 100 -6.71 20.45 5.37
CA SER A 100 -7.51 19.24 5.17
C SER A 100 -9.00 19.56 5.18
N ILE A 101 -9.70 19.21 4.10
CA ILE A 101 -11.18 19.16 4.11
C ILE A 101 -11.57 17.81 4.70
N SER A 102 -11.44 17.73 6.00
CA SER A 102 -11.70 16.55 6.81
C SER A 102 -13.21 16.26 6.87
N ASN A 103 -13.74 15.47 5.93
CA ASN A 103 -15.12 14.98 6.02
C ASN A 103 -15.19 13.73 6.91
N LYS A 104 -15.53 13.93 8.19
CA LYS A 104 -15.64 12.83 9.17
C LYS A 104 -16.64 11.76 8.74
N THR A 105 -17.81 12.17 8.28
CA THR A 105 -18.87 11.25 7.87
C THR A 105 -18.40 10.33 6.74
N ARG A 106 -17.75 10.89 5.71
CA ARG A 106 -17.21 10.10 4.60
C ARG A 106 -16.06 9.18 5.03
N PHE A 107 -15.22 9.60 5.97
CA PHE A 107 -14.16 8.75 6.51
C PHE A 107 -14.73 7.52 7.22
N TYR A 108 -15.72 7.73 8.09
CA TYR A 108 -16.37 6.63 8.81
C TYR A 108 -17.14 5.72 7.87
N ASP A 109 -17.88 6.27 6.91
CA ASP A 109 -18.62 5.47 5.94
C ASP A 109 -17.69 4.63 5.04
N SER A 110 -16.59 5.21 4.53
CA SER A 110 -15.57 4.44 3.81
C SER A 110 -14.98 3.33 4.68
N GLY A 111 -14.77 3.57 5.98
CA GLY A 111 -14.27 2.57 6.91
C GLY A 111 -15.22 1.41 7.15
N PHE A 112 -16.50 1.69 7.40
CA PHE A 112 -17.50 0.64 7.55
C PHE A 112 -17.68 -0.16 6.26
N LYS A 113 -17.69 0.51 5.09
CA LYS A 113 -17.77 -0.17 3.78
C LYS A 113 -16.49 -0.93 3.40
N ALA A 114 -15.36 -0.62 4.04
CA ALA A 114 -14.13 -1.39 3.99
C ALA A 114 -14.10 -2.55 5.01
N ASN A 115 -15.23 -2.84 5.68
CA ASN A 115 -15.37 -3.88 6.71
C ASN A 115 -14.47 -3.68 7.93
N LEU A 116 -14.12 -2.43 8.26
CA LEU A 116 -13.42 -2.13 9.51
C LEU A 116 -14.41 -1.99 10.66
N SER A 117 -14.01 -2.44 11.84
CA SER A 117 -14.74 -2.17 13.06
C SER A 117 -14.67 -0.67 13.42
N LYS A 118 -15.66 -0.19 14.17
CA LYS A 118 -15.66 1.19 14.68
C LYS A 118 -14.37 1.54 15.43
N LYS A 119 -13.84 0.60 16.23
CA LYS A 119 -12.58 0.78 16.98
C LYS A 119 -11.38 1.02 16.06
N GLU A 120 -11.30 0.30 14.94
CA GLU A 120 -10.23 0.49 13.95
C GLU A 120 -10.37 1.84 13.23
N ILE A 121 -11.59 2.22 12.85
CA ILE A 121 -11.88 3.52 12.22
C ILE A 121 -11.52 4.65 13.17
N ASP A 122 -11.94 4.57 14.44
CA ASP A 122 -11.59 5.53 15.48
C ASP A 122 -10.07 5.62 15.67
N PHE A 123 -9.37 4.49 15.63
CA PHE A 123 -7.90 4.46 15.70
C PHE A 123 -7.27 5.28 14.57
N PHE A 124 -7.68 5.07 13.31
CA PHE A 124 -7.13 5.83 12.18
C PHE A 124 -7.52 7.30 12.21
N TRP A 125 -8.78 7.60 12.53
CA TRP A 125 -9.28 8.96 12.64
C TRP A 125 -8.52 9.77 13.69
N ASN A 126 -8.33 9.19 14.88
CA ASN A 126 -7.65 9.85 15.99
C ASN A 126 -6.13 9.92 15.76
N SER A 127 -5.53 8.91 15.14
CA SER A 127 -4.09 8.92 14.80
C SER A 127 -3.73 10.02 13.81
N THR A 128 -4.68 10.46 12.99
CA THR A 128 -4.48 11.53 12.01
C THR A 128 -4.90 12.92 12.52
N SER A 129 -5.12 13.08 13.83
CA SER A 129 -5.42 14.37 14.46
C SER A 129 -4.17 15.24 14.66
N LYS A 130 -4.32 16.57 14.61
CA LYS A 130 -3.22 17.56 14.68
C LYS A 130 -2.16 17.23 15.74
N ASN A 131 -2.62 16.92 16.94
CA ASN A 131 -1.78 16.73 18.12
C ASN A 131 -0.94 15.45 18.06
N LYS A 132 -1.27 14.52 17.15
CA LYS A 132 -0.53 13.27 16.95
C LYS A 132 0.35 13.28 15.69
N LEU A 133 0.27 14.33 14.88
CA LEU A 133 1.01 14.40 13.62
C LEU A 133 2.44 14.89 13.85
N PRO A 134 3.43 14.27 13.19
CA PRO A 134 4.78 14.80 13.17
C PRO A 134 4.83 16.20 12.55
N LYS A 135 5.77 17.04 13.00
CA LYS A 135 5.96 18.39 12.44
C LYS A 135 6.68 18.34 11.08
N LEU A 136 7.72 17.53 10.99
CA LEU A 136 8.57 17.44 9.80
C LEU A 136 7.91 16.60 8.69
N LYS A 137 8.19 16.98 7.44
CA LYS A 137 7.57 16.35 6.26
C LYS A 137 8.00 14.89 6.08
N ASN A 138 9.27 14.59 6.23
CA ASN A 138 9.81 13.23 6.18
C ASN A 138 9.12 12.32 7.21
N ASP A 139 8.93 12.81 8.43
CA ASP A 139 8.24 12.06 9.48
C ASP A 139 6.76 11.87 9.16
N LYS A 140 6.11 12.83 8.49
CA LYS A 140 4.73 12.67 7.99
C LYS A 140 4.63 11.58 6.92
N ILE A 141 5.59 11.47 6.00
CA ILE A 141 5.62 10.39 5.00
C ILE A 141 5.82 9.04 5.70
N LEU A 142 6.75 8.97 6.65
CA LEU A 142 6.98 7.78 7.46
C LEU A 142 5.74 7.39 8.29
N TYR A 143 5.05 8.37 8.87
CA TYR A 143 3.83 8.17 9.64
C TYR A 143 2.67 7.71 8.75
N SER A 144 2.55 8.30 7.56
CA SER A 144 1.62 7.86 6.52
C SER A 144 1.87 6.40 6.13
N LEU A 145 3.14 6.02 5.95
CA LEU A 145 3.52 4.64 5.67
C LEU A 145 3.11 3.70 6.82
N LYS A 146 3.37 4.07 8.07
CA LYS A 146 2.97 3.29 9.27
C LYS A 146 1.46 3.08 9.38
N LEU A 147 0.66 4.11 9.08
CA LEU A 147 -0.80 4.02 9.18
C LEU A 147 -1.40 3.24 8.01
N THR A 148 -0.98 3.55 6.79
CA THR A 148 -1.52 2.92 5.58
C THR A 148 -1.19 1.44 5.49
N THR A 149 -0.08 1.00 6.09
CA THR A 149 0.22 -0.42 6.19
C THR A 149 -0.60 -1.16 7.24
N LYS A 150 -1.08 -0.48 8.30
CA LYS A 150 -2.04 -1.05 9.25
C LYS A 150 -3.43 -1.21 8.63
N LEU A 151 -3.80 -0.32 7.69
CA LEU A 151 -4.99 -0.44 6.85
C LEU A 151 -4.79 -1.50 5.74
N TYR A 152 -4.10 -2.61 6.02
CA TYR A 152 -3.62 -3.49 4.97
C TYR A 152 -4.75 -3.99 4.06
N ALA A 153 -4.66 -3.61 2.79
CA ALA A 153 -5.51 -4.09 1.71
C ALA A 153 -4.64 -4.36 0.48
N LYS A 154 -4.86 -5.51 -0.18
CA LYS A 154 -4.06 -5.96 -1.33
C LYS A 154 -4.03 -4.95 -2.49
N GLU A 155 -5.13 -4.23 -2.70
CA GLU A 155 -5.22 -3.13 -3.69
C GLU A 155 -4.32 -1.93 -3.40
N ASN A 156 -3.94 -1.71 -2.14
CA ASN A 156 -3.07 -0.62 -1.71
C ASN A 156 -1.58 -0.97 -1.71
N THR A 157 -1.20 -2.23 -1.97
CA THR A 157 0.19 -2.69 -1.91
C THR A 157 1.14 -1.87 -2.79
N SER A 158 0.74 -1.53 -4.02
CA SER A 158 1.58 -0.69 -4.91
C SER A 158 1.78 0.72 -4.37
N LYS A 159 0.75 1.29 -3.74
CA LYS A 159 0.75 2.63 -3.15
C LYS A 159 1.64 2.69 -1.90
N ILE A 160 1.51 1.69 -1.03
CA ILE A 160 2.38 1.50 0.13
C ILE A 160 3.85 1.35 -0.30
N TYR A 161 4.10 0.59 -1.37
CA TYR A 161 5.44 0.46 -1.95
C TYR A 161 6.00 1.80 -2.45
N ASN A 162 5.18 2.61 -3.12
CA ASN A 162 5.59 3.92 -3.63
C ASN A 162 5.99 4.89 -2.50
N LEU A 163 5.29 4.89 -1.36
CA LEU A 163 5.71 5.65 -0.18
C LEU A 163 7.11 5.24 0.30
N GLY A 164 7.40 3.93 0.31
CA GLY A 164 8.73 3.40 0.61
C GLY A 164 9.81 3.87 -0.37
N LEU A 165 9.49 3.89 -1.66
CA LEU A 165 10.39 4.42 -2.69
C LEU A 165 10.64 5.91 -2.54
N ILE A 166 9.62 6.69 -2.17
CA ILE A 166 9.77 8.12 -1.90
C ILE A 166 10.75 8.35 -0.75
N LEU A 167 10.58 7.64 0.37
CA LEU A 167 11.51 7.72 1.50
C LEU A 167 12.94 7.37 1.07
N ARG A 168 13.12 6.31 0.26
CA ARG A 168 14.43 5.90 -0.27
C ARG A 168 15.06 7.00 -1.13
N LYS A 169 14.32 7.52 -2.12
CA LYS A 169 14.83 8.50 -3.09
C LYS A 169 15.22 9.82 -2.43
N GLN A 170 14.54 10.18 -1.35
CA GLN A 170 14.83 11.37 -0.57
C GLN A 170 15.93 11.15 0.49
N ASN A 171 16.61 9.99 0.47
CA ASN A 171 17.62 9.60 1.45
C ASN A 171 17.13 9.66 2.92
N TYR A 172 15.83 9.44 3.15
CA TYR A 172 15.28 9.37 4.48
C TYR A 172 15.51 7.99 5.11
N ILE A 173 15.60 7.97 6.44
CA ILE A 173 15.73 6.72 7.19
C ILE A 173 14.45 5.91 7.02
N ILE A 174 14.52 4.88 6.20
CA ILE A 174 13.48 3.86 6.11
C ILE A 174 13.61 2.96 7.35
N PRO A 175 12.53 2.76 8.11
CA PRO A 175 12.59 1.99 9.34
C PRO A 175 12.86 0.52 9.05
N GLN A 176 13.55 -0.15 9.97
CA GLN A 176 13.96 -1.54 9.79
C GLN A 176 12.76 -2.46 9.51
N TRP A 177 11.65 -2.30 10.25
CA TRP A 177 10.44 -3.11 10.04
C TRP A 177 9.89 -3.06 8.60
N TYR A 178 10.10 -1.96 7.86
CA TYR A 178 9.66 -1.85 6.47
C TYR A 178 10.67 -2.43 5.49
N LYS A 179 11.94 -2.53 5.90
CA LYS A 179 12.99 -3.25 5.18
C LYS A 179 13.01 -4.73 5.52
N ASP A 180 12.17 -5.20 6.45
CA ASP A 180 12.17 -6.61 6.79
C ASP A 180 11.49 -7.40 5.67
N TRP A 181 12.20 -8.40 5.12
CA TRP A 181 11.71 -9.25 4.02
C TRP A 181 10.34 -9.85 4.31
N GLU A 182 10.16 -10.27 5.56
CA GLU A 182 8.90 -10.74 6.13
C GLU A 182 7.78 -9.75 5.86
N TYR A 183 7.96 -8.52 6.31
CA TYR A 183 6.92 -7.50 6.26
C TYR A 183 6.49 -7.20 4.83
N ILE A 184 7.46 -6.93 3.94
CA ILE A 184 7.20 -6.64 2.53
C ILE A 184 6.58 -7.83 1.79
N THR A 185 6.85 -9.07 2.22
CA THR A 185 6.23 -10.28 1.67
C THR A 185 4.79 -10.42 2.13
N THR A 186 4.53 -10.18 3.42
CA THR A 186 3.19 -10.24 4.01
C THR A 186 2.24 -9.22 3.40
N ILE A 187 2.73 -7.99 3.15
CA ILE A 187 1.92 -6.96 2.49
C ILE A 187 1.85 -7.11 0.95
N GLY A 188 2.40 -8.19 0.39
CA GLY A 188 2.25 -8.57 -1.01
C GLY A 188 3.13 -7.81 -2.01
N ILE A 189 4.19 -7.12 -1.58
CA ILE A 189 5.10 -6.43 -2.52
C ILE A 189 5.71 -7.46 -3.48
N LYS A 190 5.67 -7.16 -4.79
CA LYS A 190 6.21 -8.05 -5.85
C LYS A 190 7.72 -8.25 -5.68
N GLU A 191 8.23 -9.44 -6.01
CA GLU A 191 9.67 -9.79 -5.87
C GLU A 191 10.60 -8.75 -6.51
N LYS A 192 10.33 -8.34 -7.75
CA LYS A 192 11.10 -7.31 -8.48
C LYS A 192 11.20 -5.94 -7.77
N HIS A 193 10.29 -5.67 -6.83
CA HIS A 193 10.23 -4.42 -6.05
C HIS A 193 10.95 -4.54 -4.71
N LYS A 194 11.09 -5.77 -4.16
CA LYS A 194 11.79 -6.02 -2.90
C LYS A 194 13.28 -5.70 -3.02
N GLU A 195 13.88 -6.00 -4.17
CA GLU A 195 15.27 -5.65 -4.50
C GLU A 195 15.59 -4.17 -4.30
N LYS A 196 14.60 -3.30 -4.51
CA LYS A 196 14.76 -1.85 -4.38
C LYS A 196 14.54 -1.36 -2.95
N LEU A 197 14.02 -2.15 -2.03
CA LEU A 197 13.81 -1.71 -0.63
C LEU A 197 14.79 -2.35 0.34
N LEU A 198 15.34 -3.49 -0.05
CA LEU A 198 16.25 -4.26 0.78
C LEU A 198 17.68 -3.88 0.43
N ASN A 199 18.38 -3.29 1.39
CA ASN A 199 19.83 -3.39 1.38
C ASN A 199 20.16 -4.84 1.77
N TYR A 200 20.82 -5.56 0.88
CA TYR A 200 21.30 -6.90 1.13
C TYR A 200 22.30 -6.86 2.29
N ASP A 201 21.88 -7.32 3.47
CA ASP A 201 22.81 -7.69 4.54
C ASP A 201 22.55 -9.13 4.94
N SER A 202 23.53 -9.99 4.66
CA SER A 202 23.49 -11.44 4.87
C SER A 202 23.44 -11.83 6.35
N LYS A 203 23.61 -10.86 7.26
CA LYS A 203 23.65 -11.05 8.71
C LYS A 203 22.31 -10.83 9.42
N THR A 204 21.33 -10.22 8.76
CA THR A 204 20.02 -9.98 9.37
C THR A 204 19.19 -11.25 9.42
N GLU A 205 18.84 -11.72 10.62
CA GLU A 205 17.86 -12.80 10.78
C GLU A 205 16.52 -12.39 10.16
N LEU A 206 16.18 -13.03 9.04
CA LEU A 206 15.00 -12.74 8.22
C LEU A 206 13.65 -12.76 8.98
N PHE A 207 13.57 -13.40 10.17
CA PHE A 207 12.30 -13.81 10.79
C PHE A 207 12.25 -13.72 12.32
N LYS A 208 12.85 -12.68 12.94
CA LYS A 208 12.83 -12.57 14.42
C LYS A 208 11.43 -12.41 15.03
N ARG A 209 10.36 -12.15 14.26
CA ARG A 209 9.07 -11.69 14.82
C ARG A 209 7.77 -12.33 14.24
N LEU A 210 7.83 -13.46 13.53
CA LEU A 210 6.62 -14.06 12.91
C LEU A 210 5.72 -14.87 13.85
N ASN A 211 4.40 -14.69 13.69
CA ASN A 211 3.37 -15.67 13.99
C ASN A 211 3.49 -16.90 13.05
N SER A 212 3.21 -18.11 13.52
CA SER A 212 3.55 -19.38 12.84
C SER A 212 2.98 -19.54 11.43
N ASP A 213 1.80 -18.97 11.17
CA ASP A 213 0.92 -19.48 10.10
C ASP A 213 1.38 -19.06 8.70
N ASN A 214 2.10 -17.95 8.58
CA ASN A 214 2.61 -17.44 7.30
C ASN A 214 4.07 -17.82 7.01
N ARG A 215 4.75 -18.51 7.95
CA ARG A 215 6.18 -18.79 7.84
C ARG A 215 6.52 -19.62 6.61
N ILE A 216 5.76 -20.68 6.32
CA ILE A 216 5.97 -21.54 5.14
C ILE A 216 5.93 -20.72 3.85
N TYR A 217 4.90 -19.89 3.67
CA TYR A 217 4.74 -19.06 2.48
C TYR A 217 5.91 -18.08 2.33
N ILE A 218 6.29 -17.42 3.42
CA ILE A 218 7.38 -16.45 3.42
C ILE A 218 8.73 -17.12 3.12
N TYR A 219 9.01 -18.28 3.71
CA TYR A 219 10.20 -19.08 3.41
C TYR A 219 10.25 -19.47 1.92
N SER A 220 9.14 -19.96 1.35
CA SER A 220 9.08 -20.33 -0.07
C SER A 220 9.43 -19.13 -0.97
N LYS A 221 8.87 -17.95 -0.70
CA LYS A 221 9.19 -16.72 -1.44
C LYS A 221 10.63 -16.26 -1.25
N ALA A 222 11.17 -16.38 -0.04
CA ALA A 222 12.56 -16.03 0.24
C ALA A 222 13.54 -16.97 -0.50
N ILE A 223 13.31 -18.28 -0.46
CA ILE A 223 14.15 -19.27 -1.17
C ILE A 223 14.19 -18.96 -2.66
N ASN A 224 13.04 -18.77 -3.30
CA ASN A 224 12.97 -18.46 -4.73
C ASN A 224 13.74 -17.18 -5.07
N TYR A 225 13.63 -16.16 -4.23
CA TYR A 225 14.38 -14.92 -4.41
C TYR A 225 15.90 -15.14 -4.33
N TYR A 226 16.39 -15.79 -3.29
CA TYR A 226 17.83 -16.01 -3.12
C TYR A 226 18.42 -16.92 -4.20
N THR A 227 17.67 -17.93 -4.66
CA THR A 227 18.06 -18.76 -5.80
C THR A 227 18.21 -17.91 -7.07
N LYS A 228 17.25 -17.02 -7.38
CA LYS A 228 17.31 -16.11 -8.54
C LYS A 228 18.46 -15.11 -8.46
N LYS A 229 18.93 -14.78 -7.26
CA LYS A 229 20.07 -13.89 -7.02
C LYS A 229 21.41 -14.61 -6.93
N HIS A 230 21.47 -15.91 -7.25
CA HIS A 230 22.67 -16.73 -7.11
C HIS A 230 23.24 -16.79 -5.68
N ALA A 231 22.43 -16.42 -4.67
CA ALA A 231 22.78 -16.48 -3.26
C ALA A 231 22.47 -17.88 -2.69
N PHE A 232 23.10 -18.91 -3.26
CA PHE A 232 22.74 -20.30 -3.04
C PHE A 232 22.93 -20.76 -1.58
N LYS A 233 23.97 -20.27 -0.90
CA LYS A 233 24.22 -20.59 0.52
C LYS A 233 23.06 -20.14 1.41
N GLN A 234 22.51 -18.95 1.15
CA GLN A 234 21.35 -18.42 1.86
C GLN A 234 20.07 -19.19 1.50
N ALA A 235 19.90 -19.53 0.22
CA ALA A 235 18.76 -20.34 -0.24
C ALA A 235 18.74 -21.72 0.43
N GLU A 236 19.88 -22.40 0.52
CA GLU A 236 20.00 -23.70 1.21
C GLU A 236 19.73 -23.59 2.71
N ASN A 237 20.33 -22.60 3.39
CA ASN A 237 20.04 -22.34 4.80
C ASN A 237 18.53 -22.13 5.05
N LEU A 238 17.84 -21.44 4.14
CA LEU A 238 16.40 -21.23 4.21
C LEU A 238 15.59 -22.48 3.87
N LYS A 239 16.03 -23.32 2.93
CA LYS A 239 15.40 -24.62 2.63
C LYS A 239 15.43 -25.54 3.86
N VAL A 240 16.53 -25.57 4.60
CA VAL A 240 16.63 -26.36 5.84
C VAL A 240 15.62 -25.85 6.88
N LYS A 241 15.54 -24.53 7.09
CA LYS A 241 14.54 -23.93 8.00
C LYS A 241 13.10 -24.19 7.54
N TYR A 242 12.83 -24.06 6.26
CA TYR A 242 11.53 -24.36 5.64
C TYR A 242 11.09 -25.81 5.88
N LYS A 243 11.98 -26.78 5.68
CA LYS A 243 11.69 -28.20 5.92
C LYS A 243 11.36 -28.46 7.40
N LYS A 244 12.12 -27.87 8.33
CA LYS A 244 11.86 -27.97 9.77
C LYS A 244 10.49 -27.39 10.15
N GLU A 245 10.15 -26.22 9.63
CA GLU A 245 8.86 -25.57 9.92
C GLU A 245 7.68 -26.38 9.35
N LYS A 246 7.82 -26.90 8.12
CA LYS A 246 6.83 -27.79 7.52
C LYS A 246 6.60 -29.02 8.41
N LEU A 247 7.67 -29.72 8.81
CA LEU A 247 7.57 -30.88 9.71
C LEU A 247 6.92 -30.55 11.05
N SER A 248 7.22 -29.39 11.64
CA SER A 248 6.60 -28.91 12.89
C SER A 248 5.10 -28.73 12.74
N ILE A 249 4.64 -28.11 11.64
CA ILE A 249 3.22 -27.94 11.34
C ILE A 249 2.53 -29.29 11.15
N TRP A 250 3.13 -30.20 10.39
CA TRP A 250 2.61 -31.56 10.22
C TRP A 250 2.46 -32.31 11.55
N LYS A 251 3.47 -32.23 12.44
CA LYS A 251 3.40 -32.84 13.77
C LYS A 251 2.29 -32.23 14.64
N LYS A 252 2.10 -30.91 14.59
CA LYS A 252 0.99 -30.23 15.30
C LYS A 252 -0.37 -30.69 14.79
N SER A 253 -0.53 -30.79 13.47
CA SER A 253 -1.77 -31.30 12.86
C SER A 253 -2.06 -32.75 13.24
N ASP A 254 -1.04 -33.61 13.22
CA ASP A 254 -1.17 -35.02 13.64
C ASP A 254 -1.57 -35.15 15.11
N LEU A 255 -0.94 -34.38 16.01
CA LEU A 255 -1.30 -34.32 17.43
C LEU A 255 -2.74 -33.82 17.64
N PHE A 256 -3.17 -32.81 16.89
CA PHE A 256 -4.53 -32.29 16.95
C PHE A 256 -5.55 -33.36 16.50
N ILE A 257 -5.31 -34.04 15.38
CA ILE A 257 -6.16 -35.13 14.90
C ILE A 257 -6.24 -36.26 15.95
N LYS A 258 -5.11 -36.67 16.52
CA LYS A 258 -5.08 -37.68 17.59
C LYS A 258 -5.86 -37.24 18.81
N SER A 259 -5.77 -35.98 19.22
CA SER A 259 -6.54 -35.45 20.36
C SER A 259 -8.05 -35.47 20.11
N ILE A 260 -8.49 -35.16 18.88
CA ILE A 260 -9.90 -35.26 18.48
C ILE A 260 -10.35 -36.72 18.52
N VAL A 261 -9.59 -37.64 17.92
CA VAL A 261 -9.93 -39.07 17.89
C VAL A 261 -10.03 -39.63 19.32
N THR A 262 -9.12 -39.23 20.21
CA THR A 262 -9.11 -39.67 21.62
C THR A 262 -10.29 -39.09 22.40
N PHE A 263 -10.69 -37.85 22.11
CA PHE A 263 -11.87 -37.22 22.71
C PHE A 263 -13.16 -37.92 22.28
N TYR A 264 -13.32 -38.25 21.00
CA TYR A 264 -14.48 -38.99 20.51
C TYR A 264 -14.55 -40.41 21.07
N HIS A 265 -13.42 -41.09 21.26
CA HIS A 265 -13.39 -42.43 21.89
C HIS A 265 -13.70 -42.41 23.40
N LYS A 266 -13.72 -41.24 24.06
CA LYS A 266 -14.08 -41.10 25.47
C LYS A 266 -15.56 -40.74 25.69
N ILE A 267 -16.28 -40.39 24.63
CA ILE A 267 -17.68 -39.94 24.69
C ILE A 267 -18.65 -41.05 24.26
N ILE A 268 -18.14 -42.12 23.63
CA ILE A 268 -18.84 -43.37 23.34
C ILE A 268 -18.56 -44.34 24.48
#